data_AF-A0A0R1WMK3-F1
#
_entry.id   AF-A0A0R1WMK3-F1
#
_cell.length_a   1.000
_cell.length_b   1.000
_cell.length_c   1.000
_cell.angle_alpha   90.00
_cell.angle_beta   90.00
_cell.angle_gamma   90.00
#
_symmetry.space_group_name_H-M   'P 1'
#
loop_
_entity.id
_entity.type
_entity.pdbx_description
1 polymer ?
#
loop_
_entity_poly.entity_id
_entity_poly.type
_entity_poly.pdbx_seq_one_letter_code
_entity_poly.pdbx_strand_id
1 'polypeptide(L)'
;MEFDNYQKLKEKYSEKKLFDTYYIDLEMVETSFDDNWVYLLQRVDLDSENHDIEILSSVKNSLDERLKNLDVSQKYSKDHSSWSVFYTLKEIIDQIEECLPEEYKTYYRGQSGGWELQPTLFRVGENGYSDDFRNNYDHIYKKISKKFPEDVGYFPRTESSMDERATNLAELQHYGLGTPLIDISENPFISMLFMVDGYSGQGLEPQLDVFFVRDDGNNSLFQEVVKKKQNKRISVQKGAFLNFDRLTQENLSGVNKIPRICIRLKYLENEFDAQEISDLPDGGAGLYVDTESKKNRVLQTAVSDIKNKLTSYHYRTEDLFPDFYMYLSVLKSKYSDIGNTKKEKWYQVSD
;
A
#
# COMPACT_ATOMS: atom_id res chain seq x y z
N MET A 1 17.87 -11.39 22.44
CA MET A 1 17.06 -10.56 21.54
C MET A 1 17.13 -9.13 22.02
N GLU A 2 17.30 -8.16 21.12
CA GLU A 2 17.54 -6.76 21.50
C GLU A 2 16.30 -6.02 22.03
N PHE A 3 15.12 -6.64 21.98
CA PHE A 3 13.86 -6.06 22.45
C PHE A 3 12.99 -7.11 23.15
N ASP A 4 12.54 -6.80 24.36
CA ASP A 4 11.78 -7.74 25.20
C ASP A 4 10.28 -7.81 24.86
N ASN A 5 9.75 -6.81 24.14
CA ASN A 5 8.35 -6.76 23.70
C ASN A 5 8.16 -5.83 22.48
N TYR A 6 6.95 -5.81 21.93
CA TYR A 6 6.62 -5.01 20.74
C TYR A 6 6.34 -3.54 21.04
N GLN A 7 6.02 -3.18 22.29
CA GLN A 7 5.82 -1.78 22.64
C GLN A 7 7.14 -1.00 22.50
N LYS A 8 8.24 -1.55 23.03
CA LYS A 8 9.59 -0.97 22.89
C LYS A 8 10.02 -0.86 21.42
N LEU A 9 9.66 -1.85 20.59
CA LEU A 9 9.91 -1.80 19.14
C LEU A 9 9.12 -0.66 18.48
N LYS A 10 7.82 -0.57 18.76
CA LYS A 10 6.94 0.47 18.23
C LYS A 10 7.40 1.86 18.61
N GLU A 11 7.87 2.07 19.84
CA GLU A 11 8.35 3.37 20.32
C GLU A 11 9.63 3.85 19.60
N LYS A 12 10.46 2.91 19.14
CA LYS A 12 11.69 3.22 18.40
C LYS A 12 11.49 3.29 16.89
N TYR A 13 10.43 2.67 16.40
CA TYR A 13 10.12 2.64 14.97
C TYR A 13 9.85 4.04 14.43
N SER A 14 10.38 4.29 13.24
CA SER A 14 10.11 5.49 12.44
C SER A 14 10.32 5.13 10.98
N GLU A 15 9.31 5.34 10.15
CA GLU A 15 9.39 5.05 8.71
C GLU A 15 10.60 5.72 8.04
N LYS A 16 10.86 6.99 8.35
CA LYS A 16 12.00 7.78 7.81
C LYS A 16 13.37 7.25 8.22
N LYS A 17 13.46 6.54 9.35
CA LYS A 17 14.70 5.87 9.77
C LYS A 17 14.85 4.50 9.13
N LEU A 18 13.73 3.83 8.86
CA LEU A 18 13.77 2.48 8.30
C LEU A 18 13.96 2.48 6.78
N PHE A 19 13.37 3.43 6.07
CA PHE A 19 13.37 3.48 4.61
C PHE A 19 14.13 4.69 4.08
N ASP A 20 14.87 4.47 3.00
CA ASP A 20 15.31 5.51 2.08
C ASP A 20 14.32 5.49 0.92
N THR A 21 13.52 6.55 0.77
CA THR A 21 12.33 6.51 -0.10
C THR A 21 12.44 7.55 -1.19
N TYR A 22 12.46 7.10 -2.45
CA TYR A 22 12.29 7.94 -3.63
C TYR A 22 10.80 8.02 -4.00
N TYR A 23 10.25 9.23 -4.03
CA TYR A 23 8.86 9.51 -4.31
C TYR A 23 8.64 9.91 -5.77
N ILE A 24 7.61 9.31 -6.36
CA ILE A 24 7.09 9.62 -7.69
C ILE A 24 5.62 10.02 -7.54
N ASP A 25 5.30 11.27 -7.85
CA ASP A 25 3.96 11.82 -7.67
C ASP A 25 3.23 11.93 -9.00
N LEU A 26 2.12 11.22 -9.12
CA LEU A 26 1.17 11.34 -10.23
C LEU A 26 0.19 12.45 -9.88
N GLU A 27 0.46 13.66 -10.36
CA GLU A 27 -0.31 14.85 -10.02
C GLU A 27 -1.50 15.03 -10.96
N MET A 28 -2.68 15.11 -10.36
CA MET A 28 -3.95 15.14 -11.07
C MET A 28 -4.78 16.34 -10.66
N VAL A 29 -5.52 16.88 -11.63
CA VAL A 29 -6.48 17.95 -11.42
C VAL A 29 -7.89 17.50 -11.81
N GLU A 30 -8.89 18.25 -11.37
CA GLU A 30 -10.27 18.03 -11.78
C GLU A 30 -10.49 18.59 -13.20
N THR A 31 -11.18 17.81 -14.05
CA THR A 31 -11.67 18.27 -15.35
C THR A 31 -13.04 17.66 -15.61
N SER A 32 -13.74 18.13 -16.64
CA SER A 32 -14.99 17.55 -17.11
C SER A 32 -14.87 17.04 -18.54
N PHE A 33 -15.51 15.92 -18.84
CA PHE A 33 -15.66 15.37 -20.19
C PHE A 33 -17.10 14.85 -20.36
N ASP A 34 -17.79 15.26 -21.43
CA ASP A 34 -19.20 14.92 -21.70
C ASP A 34 -20.10 15.05 -20.45
N ASP A 35 -20.06 16.22 -19.78
CA ASP A 35 -20.80 16.55 -18.55
C ASP A 35 -20.50 15.67 -17.32
N ASN A 36 -19.46 14.83 -17.38
CA ASN A 36 -19.00 14.01 -16.25
C ASN A 36 -17.67 14.52 -15.69
N TRP A 37 -17.55 14.57 -14.36
CA TRP A 37 -16.28 14.86 -13.68
C TRP A 37 -15.31 13.70 -13.86
N VAL A 38 -14.10 14.02 -14.31
CA VAL A 38 -12.99 13.07 -14.48
C VAL A 38 -11.68 13.71 -14.01
N TYR A 39 -10.65 12.89 -13.83
CA TYR A 39 -9.32 13.39 -13.55
C TYR A 39 -8.57 13.74 -14.86
N LEU A 40 -7.66 14.70 -14.76
CA LEU A 40 -6.62 14.95 -15.75
C LEU A 40 -5.26 14.72 -15.07
N LEU A 41 -4.46 13.78 -15.57
CA LEU A 41 -3.07 13.60 -15.15
C LEU A 41 -2.24 14.71 -15.79
N GLN A 42 -1.79 15.66 -14.97
CA GLN A 42 -1.11 16.86 -15.45
C GLN A 42 0.39 16.65 -15.61
N ARG A 43 1.03 16.01 -14.62
CA ARG A 43 2.47 15.73 -14.63
C ARG A 43 2.83 14.55 -13.73
N VAL A 44 4.04 14.04 -13.94
CA VAL A 44 4.74 13.15 -13.02
C VAL A 44 5.85 13.97 -12.36
N ASP A 45 5.72 14.23 -11.06
CA ASP A 45 6.74 14.92 -10.28
C ASP A 45 7.64 13.92 -9.56
N LEU A 46 8.94 14.20 -9.52
CA LEU A 46 9.97 13.31 -8.97
C LEU A 46 10.65 14.06 -7.84
N ASP A 47 10.81 13.42 -6.67
CA ASP A 47 11.50 14.11 -5.60
C ASP A 47 12.97 14.41 -5.95
N SER A 48 13.48 15.44 -5.28
CA SER A 48 14.85 15.91 -5.42
C SER A 48 15.73 15.51 -4.22
N GLU A 49 15.26 14.57 -3.40
CA GLU A 49 16.03 14.13 -2.24
C GLU A 49 17.28 13.37 -2.71
N ASN A 50 18.37 13.53 -1.97
CA ASN A 50 19.56 12.71 -2.17
C ASN A 50 19.38 11.42 -1.38
N HIS A 51 19.72 10.30 -2.00
CA HIS A 51 19.67 8.98 -1.37
C HIS A 51 21.09 8.50 -1.06
N ASP A 52 21.28 7.93 0.13
CA ASP A 52 22.59 7.43 0.56
C ASP A 52 22.80 5.98 0.09
N ILE A 53 21.71 5.28 -0.25
CA ILE A 53 21.76 3.90 -0.72
C ILE A 53 22.14 3.88 -2.21
N GLU A 54 23.24 3.20 -2.53
CA GLU A 54 23.81 3.10 -3.88
C GLU A 54 22.80 2.61 -4.92
N ILE A 55 22.09 1.51 -4.62
CA ILE A 55 21.10 0.94 -5.55
C ILE A 55 19.95 1.92 -5.83
N LEU A 56 19.42 2.59 -4.80
CA LEU A 56 18.32 3.55 -4.97
C LEU A 56 18.78 4.77 -5.78
N SER A 57 20.00 5.25 -5.51
CA SER A 57 20.59 6.37 -6.24
C SER A 57 20.79 6.06 -7.72
N SER A 58 21.29 4.85 -8.04
CA SER A 58 21.49 4.39 -9.42
C SER A 58 20.15 4.29 -10.19
N VAL A 59 19.14 3.67 -9.56
CA VAL A 59 17.80 3.54 -10.14
C VAL A 59 17.16 4.92 -10.31
N LYS A 60 17.22 5.79 -9.30
CA LYS A 60 16.70 7.17 -9.36
C LYS A 60 17.29 7.95 -10.53
N ASN A 61 18.60 7.96 -10.69
CA ASN A 61 19.25 8.70 -11.78
C ASN A 61 18.76 8.25 -13.16
N SER A 62 18.59 6.94 -13.33
CA SER A 62 18.08 6.35 -14.59
C SER A 62 16.60 6.70 -14.82
N LEU A 63 15.78 6.65 -13.76
CA LEU A 63 14.35 6.99 -13.83
C LEU A 63 14.13 8.48 -14.07
N ASP A 64 14.91 9.36 -13.43
CA ASP A 64 14.81 10.81 -13.59
C ASP A 64 14.93 11.21 -15.07
N GLU A 65 15.87 10.61 -15.82
CA GLU A 65 16.03 10.89 -17.25
C GLU A 65 14.85 10.41 -18.09
N ARG A 66 14.27 9.25 -17.75
CA ARG A 66 13.19 8.60 -18.50
C ARG A 66 11.83 9.24 -18.22
N LEU A 67 11.53 9.54 -16.96
CA LEU A 67 10.23 10.03 -16.51
C LEU A 67 10.06 11.55 -16.69
N LYS A 68 11.13 12.36 -16.64
CA LYS A 68 11.04 13.81 -16.90
C LYS A 68 10.52 14.15 -18.30
N ASN A 69 10.71 13.24 -19.25
CA ASN A 69 10.29 13.41 -20.64
C ASN A 69 8.90 12.80 -20.93
N LEU A 70 8.25 12.22 -19.92
CA LEU A 70 6.95 11.58 -20.09
C LEU A 70 5.85 12.64 -20.20
N ASP A 71 5.44 12.96 -21.43
CA ASP A 71 4.36 13.90 -21.68
C ASP A 71 2.98 13.23 -21.45
N VAL A 72 2.62 13.11 -20.17
CA VAL A 72 1.35 12.53 -19.71
C VAL A 72 0.14 13.44 -19.97
N SER A 73 0.39 14.71 -20.27
CA SER A 73 -0.65 15.73 -20.47
C SER A 73 -1.37 15.60 -21.82
N GLN A 74 -0.80 14.86 -22.77
CA GLN A 74 -1.40 14.64 -24.07
C GLN A 74 -2.57 13.67 -24.04
N LYS A 75 -3.55 13.93 -24.91
CA LYS A 75 -4.75 13.12 -25.07
C LYS A 75 -4.40 11.68 -25.47
N TYR A 76 -4.56 10.74 -24.55
CA TYR A 76 -4.16 9.34 -24.77
C TYR A 76 -5.26 8.50 -25.47
N SER A 77 -6.53 8.84 -25.29
CA SER A 77 -7.63 8.11 -25.94
C SER A 77 -8.85 9.00 -26.22
N LYS A 78 -9.91 8.42 -26.80
CA LYS A 78 -11.19 9.12 -26.93
C LYS A 78 -11.78 9.51 -25.57
N ASP A 79 -11.52 8.68 -24.56
CA ASP A 79 -12.17 8.73 -23.24
C ASP A 79 -11.31 9.43 -22.17
N HIS A 80 -10.05 9.77 -22.48
CA HIS A 80 -9.16 10.50 -21.58
C HIS A 80 -8.50 11.69 -22.27
N SER A 81 -8.57 12.86 -21.62
CA SER A 81 -7.89 14.09 -22.04
C SER A 81 -6.38 14.10 -21.72
N SER A 82 -5.91 13.15 -20.90
CA SER A 82 -4.50 12.89 -20.55
C SER A 82 -4.20 11.39 -20.67
N TRP A 83 -3.02 10.96 -20.26
CA TRP A 83 -2.75 9.54 -19.96
C TRP A 83 -3.64 9.02 -18.84
N SER A 84 -3.94 7.72 -18.89
CA SER A 84 -4.57 7.01 -17.78
C SER A 84 -3.54 6.74 -16.69
N VAL A 85 -3.94 6.92 -15.43
CA VAL A 85 -3.11 6.61 -14.26
C VAL A 85 -2.67 5.15 -14.25
N PHE A 86 -3.54 4.22 -14.67
CA PHE A 86 -3.19 2.80 -14.75
C PHE A 86 -2.03 2.55 -15.73
N TYR A 87 -2.09 3.12 -16.93
CA TYR A 87 -1.01 2.94 -17.91
C TYR A 87 0.26 3.68 -17.50
N THR A 88 0.14 4.81 -16.81
CA THR A 88 1.29 5.53 -16.24
C THR A 88 1.97 4.71 -15.15
N LEU A 89 1.21 4.10 -14.23
CA LEU A 89 1.73 3.17 -13.23
C LEU A 89 2.44 1.98 -13.88
N LYS A 90 1.82 1.38 -14.90
CA LYS A 90 2.42 0.27 -15.66
C LYS A 90 3.75 0.69 -16.30
N GLU A 91 3.78 1.86 -16.94
CA GLU A 91 5.00 2.39 -17.55
C GLU A 91 6.09 2.60 -16.49
N ILE A 92 5.79 3.25 -15.37
CA ILE A 92 6.75 3.44 -14.28
C ILE A 92 7.28 2.11 -13.75
N ILE A 93 6.40 1.11 -13.58
CA ILE A 93 6.81 -0.25 -13.16
C ILE A 93 7.79 -0.87 -14.17
N ASP A 94 7.45 -0.83 -15.46
CA ASP A 94 8.30 -1.38 -16.53
C ASP A 94 9.67 -0.65 -16.52
N GLN A 95 9.69 0.67 -16.35
CA GLN A 95 10.93 1.46 -16.26
C GLN A 95 11.75 1.14 -15.00
N ILE A 96 11.12 0.88 -13.85
CA ILE A 96 11.82 0.45 -12.63
C ILE A 96 12.49 -0.90 -12.86
N GLU A 97 11.77 -1.87 -13.45
CA GLU A 97 12.30 -3.20 -13.73
C GLU A 97 13.47 -3.15 -14.73
N GLU A 98 13.40 -2.29 -15.75
CA GLU A 98 14.50 -2.08 -16.72
C GLU A 98 15.75 -1.44 -16.11
N CYS A 99 15.59 -0.58 -15.11
CA CYS A 99 16.71 0.11 -14.44
C CYS A 99 17.33 -0.72 -13.31
N LEU A 100 16.69 -1.82 -12.92
CA LEU A 100 17.10 -2.63 -11.79
C LEU A 100 18.22 -3.62 -12.21
N PRO A 101 19.32 -3.73 -11.44
CA PRO A 101 20.34 -4.74 -11.68
C PRO A 101 19.80 -6.17 -11.53
N GLU A 102 20.39 -7.12 -12.28
CA GLU A 102 19.93 -8.52 -12.36
C GLU A 102 19.90 -9.24 -11.00
N GLU A 103 20.71 -8.82 -10.03
CA GLU A 103 20.76 -9.41 -8.69
C GLU A 103 19.62 -8.99 -7.76
N TYR A 104 18.73 -8.09 -8.21
CA TYR A 104 17.56 -7.64 -7.48
C TYR A 104 16.24 -8.03 -8.17
N LYS A 105 15.21 -8.22 -7.35
CA LYS A 105 13.82 -8.36 -7.77
C LYS A 105 12.94 -7.33 -7.09
N THR A 106 11.86 -6.95 -7.77
CA THR A 106 10.85 -6.02 -7.25
C THR A 106 9.73 -6.75 -6.51
N TYR A 107 9.38 -6.23 -5.34
CA TYR A 107 8.15 -6.57 -4.63
C TYR A 107 7.33 -5.32 -4.40
N TYR A 108 6.01 -5.48 -4.44
CA TYR A 108 5.07 -4.38 -4.48
C TYR A 108 4.14 -4.42 -3.27
N ARG A 109 3.66 -3.24 -2.85
CA ARG A 109 2.57 -3.12 -1.88
C ARG A 109 1.68 -1.94 -2.21
N GLY A 110 0.40 -2.20 -2.41
CA GLY A 110 -0.60 -1.15 -2.50
C GLY A 110 -1.11 -0.72 -1.14
N GLN A 111 -1.24 0.59 -0.93
CA GLN A 111 -1.93 1.18 0.20
C GLN A 111 -3.02 2.10 -0.31
N SER A 112 -4.23 1.94 0.23
CA SER A 112 -5.37 2.78 -0.14
C SER A 112 -5.37 4.16 0.46
N GLY A 113 -4.39 4.47 1.30
CA GLY A 113 -4.15 5.80 1.81
C GLY A 113 -2.67 5.93 2.15
N GLY A 114 -2.17 7.16 2.09
CA GLY A 114 -0.79 7.55 2.38
C GLY A 114 -0.46 7.51 3.87
N TRP A 115 -0.78 6.39 4.52
CA TRP A 115 -0.41 6.14 5.91
C TRP A 115 1.05 5.68 6.00
N GLU A 116 1.63 5.84 7.19
CA GLU A 116 2.94 5.31 7.52
C GLU A 116 3.00 3.79 7.28
N LEU A 117 4.05 3.31 6.61
CA LEU A 117 4.27 1.90 6.31
C LEU A 117 4.68 1.10 7.57
N GLN A 118 3.68 0.78 8.39
CA GLN A 118 3.86 0.02 9.62
C GLN A 118 2.93 -1.22 9.68
N PRO A 119 3.36 -2.28 10.39
CA PRO A 119 2.53 -3.47 10.58
C PRO A 119 1.30 -3.14 11.44
N THR A 120 0.23 -3.91 11.29
CA THR A 120 -1.02 -3.70 12.04
C THR A 120 -0.79 -3.74 13.56
N LEU A 121 0.17 -4.55 14.02
CA LEU A 121 0.58 -4.60 15.44
C LEU A 121 1.06 -3.25 15.99
N PHE A 122 1.62 -2.37 15.17
CA PHE A 122 2.19 -1.08 15.62
C PHE A 122 1.15 0.04 15.63
N ARG A 123 0.03 -0.14 14.91
CA ARG A 123 -1.04 0.86 14.81
C ARG A 123 -1.68 1.13 16.17
N VAL A 124 -2.13 2.37 16.36
CA VAL A 124 -2.77 2.89 17.58
C VAL A 124 -4.18 3.39 17.26
N GLY A 125 -4.99 3.61 18.29
CA GLY A 125 -6.35 4.17 18.15
C GLY A 125 -7.41 3.12 17.82
N GLU A 126 -8.54 3.58 17.30
CA GLU A 126 -9.75 2.79 16.98
C GLU A 126 -9.47 1.58 16.08
N ASN A 127 -8.53 1.74 15.15
CA ASN A 127 -8.11 0.69 14.21
C ASN A 127 -6.77 0.02 14.59
N GLY A 128 -6.33 0.19 15.84
CA GLY A 128 -5.03 -0.26 16.33
C GLY A 128 -5.10 -1.09 17.60
N TYR A 129 -3.94 -1.32 18.20
CA TYR A 129 -3.81 -2.09 19.43
C TYR A 129 -3.45 -1.20 20.62
N SER A 130 -3.67 -1.68 21.84
CA SER A 130 -3.21 -0.99 23.05
C SER A 130 -1.75 -1.32 23.36
N ASP A 131 -1.12 -0.50 24.19
CA ASP A 131 0.23 -0.77 24.68
C ASP A 131 0.28 -2.08 25.48
N ASP A 132 -0.78 -2.37 26.24
CA ASP A 132 -0.95 -3.65 26.95
C ASP A 132 -0.94 -4.85 26.01
N PHE A 133 -1.60 -4.75 24.85
CA PHE A 133 -1.58 -5.81 23.85
C PHE A 133 -0.16 -6.05 23.32
N ARG A 134 0.58 -5.00 22.98
CA ARG A 134 1.96 -5.12 22.47
C ARG A 134 2.94 -5.61 23.53
N ASN A 135 2.76 -5.20 24.79
CA ASN A 135 3.52 -5.68 25.93
C ASN A 135 3.30 -7.18 26.19
N ASN A 136 2.10 -7.69 25.90
CA ASN A 136 1.70 -9.08 26.18
C ASN A 136 1.62 -9.96 24.92
N TYR A 137 2.05 -9.48 23.76
CA TYR A 137 1.80 -10.13 22.48
C TYR A 137 2.23 -11.60 22.43
N ASP A 138 3.48 -11.90 22.82
CA ASP A 138 3.99 -13.28 22.78
C ASP A 138 3.24 -14.20 23.75
N HIS A 139 2.75 -13.68 24.88
CA HIS A 139 1.91 -14.45 25.79
C HIS A 139 0.52 -14.73 25.18
N ILE A 140 -0.05 -13.75 24.49
CA ILE A 140 -1.31 -13.90 23.75
C ILE A 140 -1.14 -14.95 22.64
N TYR A 141 -0.10 -14.81 21.82
CA TYR A 141 0.23 -15.77 20.76
C TYR A 141 0.39 -17.20 21.32
N LYS A 142 1.15 -17.35 22.42
CA LYS A 142 1.31 -18.64 23.11
C LYS A 142 0.00 -19.20 23.69
N LYS A 143 -0.92 -18.34 24.13
CA LYS A 143 -2.26 -18.78 24.59
C LYS A 143 -3.12 -19.25 23.42
N ILE A 144 -3.09 -18.53 22.30
CA ILE A 144 -3.82 -18.91 21.08
C ILE A 144 -3.35 -20.28 20.60
N SER A 145 -2.04 -20.51 20.51
CA SER A 145 -1.49 -21.80 20.05
C SER A 145 -1.86 -22.97 20.96
N LYS A 146 -2.08 -22.73 22.26
CA LYS A 146 -2.54 -23.77 23.19
C LYS A 146 -4.03 -24.04 23.06
N LYS A 147 -4.81 -23.03 22.68
CA LYS A 147 -6.26 -23.13 22.50
C LYS A 147 -6.62 -23.77 21.16
N PHE A 148 -5.83 -23.49 20.12
CA PHE A 148 -6.03 -23.96 18.75
C PHE A 148 -4.75 -24.63 18.19
N PRO A 149 -4.29 -25.74 18.81
CA PRO A 149 -3.00 -26.35 18.47
C PRO A 149 -2.95 -27.00 17.08
N GLU A 150 -4.09 -27.34 16.50
CA GLU A 150 -4.20 -27.91 15.15
C GLU A 150 -4.06 -26.85 14.06
N ASP A 151 -4.36 -25.59 14.37
CA ASP A 151 -4.36 -24.48 13.42
C ASP A 151 -3.06 -23.68 13.48
N VAL A 152 -2.56 -23.40 14.70
CA VAL A 152 -1.42 -22.51 14.91
C VAL A 152 -0.51 -23.03 16.03
N GLY A 153 0.78 -23.15 15.72
CA GLY A 153 1.84 -23.43 16.70
C GLY A 153 2.46 -22.14 17.27
N TYR A 154 3.08 -22.21 18.45
CA TYR A 154 3.87 -21.10 19.01
C TYR A 154 5.36 -21.29 18.73
N PHE A 155 5.95 -20.30 18.08
CA PHE A 155 7.38 -20.24 17.80
C PHE A 155 7.95 -18.96 18.40
N PRO A 156 8.99 -19.03 19.26
CA PRO A 156 9.60 -17.83 19.82
C PRO A 156 10.24 -16.97 18.71
N ARG A 157 10.50 -15.70 18.99
CA ARG A 157 11.18 -14.80 18.07
C ARG A 157 12.69 -15.07 18.03
N THR A 158 13.10 -16.22 17.50
CA THR A 158 14.53 -16.56 17.36
C THR A 158 14.87 -16.82 15.92
N GLU A 159 16.12 -16.57 15.51
CA GLU A 159 16.59 -16.82 14.14
C GLU A 159 16.23 -18.23 13.64
N SER A 160 16.44 -19.24 14.49
CA SER A 160 16.16 -20.65 14.15
C SER A 160 14.67 -21.01 14.00
N SER A 161 13.76 -20.11 14.34
CA SER A 161 12.31 -20.35 14.28
C SER A 161 11.55 -19.25 13.56
N MET A 162 12.26 -18.36 12.85
CA MET A 162 11.70 -17.18 12.21
C MET A 162 10.74 -17.56 11.07
N ASP A 163 11.04 -18.64 10.35
CA ASP A 163 10.24 -19.11 9.22
C ASP A 163 8.93 -19.74 9.67
N GLU A 164 8.96 -20.61 10.67
CA GLU A 164 7.76 -21.16 11.27
C GLU A 164 6.94 -20.09 11.98
N ARG A 165 7.60 -19.15 12.67
CA ARG A 165 6.92 -18.03 13.32
C ARG A 165 6.18 -17.18 12.32
N ALA A 166 6.84 -16.71 11.26
CA ALA A 166 6.18 -15.90 10.22
C ALA A 166 5.03 -16.65 9.55
N THR A 167 5.19 -17.95 9.30
CA THR A 167 4.11 -18.79 8.76
C THR A 167 2.87 -18.79 9.67
N ASN A 168 3.07 -18.94 10.98
CA ASN A 168 1.97 -18.93 11.94
C ASN A 168 1.38 -17.53 12.16
N LEU A 169 2.20 -16.49 12.14
CA LEU A 169 1.73 -15.12 12.21
C LEU A 169 0.90 -14.77 10.96
N ALA A 170 1.29 -15.24 9.77
CA ALA A 170 0.50 -15.03 8.56
C ALA A 170 -0.91 -15.65 8.68
N GLU A 171 -1.02 -16.82 9.32
CA GLU A 171 -2.31 -17.46 9.61
C GLU A 171 -3.13 -16.65 10.63
N LEU A 172 -2.49 -16.14 11.69
CA LEU A 172 -3.17 -15.27 12.66
C LEU A 172 -3.65 -13.95 12.04
N GLN A 173 -2.85 -13.38 11.13
CA GLN A 173 -3.20 -12.18 10.38
C GLN A 173 -4.38 -12.42 9.44
N HIS A 174 -4.45 -13.60 8.83
CA HIS A 174 -5.57 -14.02 8.01
C HIS A 174 -6.90 -13.98 8.80
N TYR A 175 -6.86 -14.36 10.07
CA TYR A 175 -8.00 -14.30 10.98
C TYR A 175 -8.15 -12.96 11.72
N GLY A 176 -7.40 -11.93 11.33
CA GLY A 176 -7.57 -10.56 11.81
C GLY A 176 -6.74 -10.17 13.05
N LEU A 177 -5.89 -11.05 13.58
CA LEU A 177 -4.95 -10.64 14.63
C LEU A 177 -3.87 -9.74 14.04
N GLY A 178 -3.58 -8.61 14.68
CA GLY A 178 -2.47 -7.75 14.29
C GLY A 178 -1.15 -8.48 14.47
N THR A 179 -0.31 -8.46 13.44
CA THR A 179 0.99 -9.13 13.42
C THR A 179 2.10 -8.15 13.06
N PRO A 180 3.37 -8.50 13.27
CA PRO A 180 4.52 -7.73 12.79
C PRO A 180 4.79 -7.91 11.28
N LEU A 181 3.89 -8.54 10.54
CA LEU A 181 4.07 -8.81 9.12
C LEU A 181 3.36 -7.75 8.28
N ILE A 182 3.99 -7.38 7.17
CA ILE A 182 3.38 -6.57 6.12
C ILE A 182 3.37 -7.38 4.83
N ASP A 183 2.18 -7.61 4.27
CA ASP A 183 2.00 -8.31 2.99
C ASP A 183 2.63 -7.50 1.83
N ILE A 184 3.45 -8.16 1.01
CA ILE A 184 4.00 -7.64 -0.26
C ILE A 184 3.85 -8.73 -1.35
N SER A 185 3.86 -8.35 -2.63
CA SER A 185 3.67 -9.27 -3.75
C SER A 185 4.66 -9.02 -4.88
N GLU A 186 5.17 -10.06 -5.52
CA GLU A 186 5.89 -9.94 -6.80
C GLU A 186 5.00 -9.43 -7.93
N ASN A 187 3.67 -9.55 -7.80
CA ASN A 187 2.75 -9.14 -8.85
C ASN A 187 2.27 -7.70 -8.60
N PRO A 188 2.66 -6.72 -9.43
CA PRO A 188 2.26 -5.33 -9.25
C PRO A 188 0.75 -5.12 -9.40
N PHE A 189 0.04 -5.93 -10.20
CA PHE A 189 -1.41 -5.82 -10.37
C PHE A 189 -2.19 -6.25 -9.12
N ILE A 190 -1.70 -7.26 -8.41
CA ILE A 190 -2.26 -7.65 -7.11
C ILE A 190 -2.08 -6.52 -6.10
N SER A 191 -0.91 -5.90 -6.07
CA SER A 191 -0.63 -4.76 -5.20
C SER A 191 -1.46 -3.54 -5.57
N MET A 192 -1.59 -3.20 -6.85
CA MET A 192 -2.50 -2.15 -7.31
C MET A 192 -3.96 -2.46 -6.94
N LEU A 193 -4.39 -3.72 -6.97
CA LEU A 193 -5.73 -4.10 -6.53
C LEU A 193 -5.93 -3.79 -5.04
N PHE A 194 -4.95 -4.10 -4.17
CA PHE A 194 -4.99 -3.68 -2.75
C PHE A 194 -5.00 -2.16 -2.58
N MET A 195 -4.23 -1.43 -3.40
CA MET A 195 -4.20 0.04 -3.40
C MET A 195 -5.60 0.63 -3.65
N VAL A 196 -6.35 0.08 -4.62
CA VAL A 196 -7.64 0.68 -5.03
C VAL A 196 -8.84 0.10 -4.30
N ASP A 197 -8.85 -1.20 -4.00
CA ASP A 197 -9.97 -1.86 -3.33
C ASP A 197 -10.21 -1.28 -1.93
N GLY A 198 -9.12 -0.93 -1.25
CA GLY A 198 -9.09 -0.25 0.05
C GLY A 198 -9.74 1.12 0.08
N TYR A 199 -9.70 1.88 -1.02
CA TYR A 199 -10.05 3.30 -1.00
C TYR A 199 -11.56 3.49 -0.76
N SER A 200 -11.89 4.31 0.24
CA SER A 200 -13.27 4.62 0.63
C SER A 200 -13.89 5.73 -0.22
N GLY A 201 -13.07 6.42 -1.02
CA GLY A 201 -13.46 7.63 -1.75
C GLY A 201 -13.15 8.92 -0.99
N GLN A 202 -12.68 8.83 0.25
CA GLN A 202 -12.32 9.97 1.09
C GLN A 202 -11.02 9.68 1.83
N GLY A 203 -10.27 10.72 2.18
CA GLY A 203 -9.11 10.63 3.06
C GLY A 203 -7.76 10.74 2.35
N LEU A 204 -6.80 9.95 2.82
CA LEU A 204 -5.42 10.01 2.33
C LEU A 204 -5.30 9.38 0.94
N GLU A 205 -4.30 9.87 0.21
CA GLU A 205 -4.03 9.52 -1.18
C GLU A 205 -3.52 8.07 -1.32
N PRO A 206 -4.03 7.27 -2.26
CA PRO A 206 -3.50 5.94 -2.52
C PRO A 206 -2.04 5.97 -2.98
N GLN A 207 -1.28 4.95 -2.63
CA GLN A 207 0.13 4.80 -3.00
C GLN A 207 0.52 3.35 -3.30
N LEU A 208 1.52 3.20 -4.16
CA LEU A 208 2.14 1.93 -4.52
C LEU A 208 3.62 1.96 -4.13
N ASP A 209 4.00 1.08 -3.22
CA ASP A 209 5.38 0.91 -2.79
C ASP A 209 6.07 -0.17 -3.60
N VAL A 210 7.32 0.08 -3.96
CA VAL A 210 8.22 -0.87 -4.62
C VAL A 210 9.45 -1.07 -3.75
N PHE A 211 9.75 -2.32 -3.44
CA PHE A 211 10.90 -2.75 -2.65
C PHE A 211 11.86 -3.56 -3.52
N PHE A 212 13.15 -3.38 -3.28
CA PHE A 212 14.21 -4.14 -3.96
C PHE A 212 14.70 -5.25 -3.05
N VAL A 213 14.66 -6.48 -3.55
CA VAL A 213 15.04 -7.68 -2.80
C VAL A 213 16.20 -8.35 -3.53
N ARG A 214 17.30 -8.62 -2.81
CA ARG A 214 18.48 -9.30 -3.34
C ARG A 214 18.26 -10.79 -3.46
N ASP A 215 18.73 -11.36 -4.56
CA ASP A 215 18.68 -12.80 -4.83
C ASP A 215 19.63 -13.63 -3.96
N ASP A 216 20.67 -13.01 -3.38
CA ASP A 216 21.60 -13.66 -2.46
C ASP A 216 21.04 -13.89 -1.04
N GLY A 217 19.80 -13.44 -0.80
CA GLY A 217 19.11 -13.58 0.48
C GLY A 217 19.53 -12.58 1.55
N ASN A 218 20.47 -11.67 1.27
CA ASN A 218 20.94 -10.65 2.21
C ASN A 218 19.94 -9.48 2.29
N ASN A 219 18.76 -9.75 2.82
CA ASN A 219 17.66 -8.80 2.96
C ASN A 219 17.29 -8.61 4.43
N SER A 220 17.11 -7.36 4.86
CA SER A 220 16.89 -7.02 6.27
C SER A 220 15.54 -7.51 6.81
N LEU A 221 14.44 -7.17 6.13
CA LEU A 221 13.07 -7.51 6.57
C LEU A 221 12.38 -8.52 5.67
N PHE A 222 12.88 -8.73 4.45
CA PHE A 222 12.22 -9.58 3.48
C PHE A 222 12.16 -11.03 3.97
N GLN A 223 11.00 -11.64 3.79
CA GLN A 223 10.80 -13.05 4.07
C GLN A 223 9.87 -13.67 3.04
N GLU A 224 10.39 -14.65 2.31
CA GLU A 224 9.58 -15.47 1.40
C GLU A 224 8.58 -16.33 2.19
N VAL A 225 7.46 -16.61 1.53
CA VAL A 225 6.44 -17.51 2.06
C VAL A 225 6.83 -18.96 1.81
N VAL A 226 6.99 -19.74 2.89
CA VAL A 226 7.09 -21.19 2.80
C VAL A 226 5.72 -21.78 2.44
N LYS A 227 5.58 -22.34 1.24
CA LYS A 227 4.32 -22.95 0.76
C LYS A 227 3.99 -24.22 1.56
N LYS A 228 3.17 -24.10 2.61
CA LYS A 228 2.51 -25.26 3.25
C LYS A 228 1.14 -25.51 2.61
N LYS A 229 0.77 -26.78 2.40
CA LYS A 229 -0.53 -27.19 1.82
C LYS A 229 -1.76 -26.62 2.55
N GLN A 230 -1.61 -26.20 3.81
CA GLN A 230 -2.69 -25.70 4.67
C GLN A 230 -2.91 -24.19 4.61
N ASN A 231 -1.96 -23.40 4.08
CA ASN A 231 -2.10 -21.95 4.02
C ASN A 231 -3.08 -21.56 2.90
N LYS A 232 -4.37 -21.52 3.23
CA LYS A 232 -5.43 -21.21 2.27
C LYS A 232 -5.27 -19.82 1.67
N ARG A 233 -4.76 -18.84 2.44
CA ARG A 233 -4.44 -17.48 1.94
C ARG A 233 -3.37 -17.45 0.82
N ILE A 234 -2.64 -18.55 0.59
CA ILE A 234 -1.37 -18.57 -0.15
C ILE A 234 -1.47 -19.28 -1.52
N SER A 235 -2.62 -19.88 -1.87
CA SER A 235 -2.76 -20.62 -3.12
C SER A 235 -2.83 -19.76 -4.39
N VAL A 236 -2.98 -18.43 -4.28
CA VAL A 236 -3.18 -17.54 -5.44
C VAL A 236 -1.99 -16.60 -5.73
N GLN A 237 -0.98 -16.45 -4.87
CA GLN A 237 -0.05 -15.30 -5.02
C GLN A 237 1.41 -15.65 -4.77
N LYS A 238 2.30 -15.10 -5.61
CA LYS A 238 3.74 -14.90 -5.35
C LYS A 238 3.91 -13.86 -4.24
N GLY A 239 3.39 -14.16 -3.05
CA GLY A 239 3.39 -13.28 -1.88
C GLY A 239 4.65 -13.45 -1.04
N ALA A 240 5.06 -12.38 -0.38
CA ALA A 240 6.13 -12.34 0.60
C ALA A 240 5.74 -11.38 1.74
N PHE A 241 6.59 -11.27 2.77
CA PHE A 241 6.38 -10.33 3.86
C PHE A 241 7.58 -9.41 4.06
N LEU A 242 7.32 -8.18 4.53
CA LEU A 242 8.28 -7.49 5.38
C LEU A 242 8.02 -7.94 6.82
N ASN A 243 8.95 -8.69 7.40
CA ASN A 243 8.84 -9.22 8.74
C ASN A 243 9.53 -8.33 9.77
N PHE A 244 8.75 -7.57 10.53
CA PHE A 244 9.28 -6.64 11.53
C PHE A 244 9.84 -7.35 12.77
N ASP A 245 9.69 -8.68 12.90
CA ASP A 245 10.44 -9.44 13.92
C ASP A 245 11.95 -9.43 13.66
N ARG A 246 12.37 -9.22 12.41
CA ARG A 246 13.77 -9.12 11.97
C ARG A 246 14.39 -7.73 12.19
N LEU A 247 13.64 -6.76 12.71
CA LEU A 247 14.18 -5.42 13.01
C LEU A 247 15.34 -5.47 14.01
N THR A 248 16.46 -4.86 13.64
CA THR A 248 17.67 -4.68 14.48
C THR A 248 17.77 -3.25 15.03
N GLN A 249 18.62 -3.01 16.04
CA GLN A 249 18.94 -1.62 16.46
C GLN A 249 19.51 -0.79 15.31
N GLU A 250 20.29 -1.38 14.39
CA GLU A 250 20.88 -0.67 13.26
C GLU A 250 19.80 -0.14 12.31
N ASN A 251 18.78 -0.96 12.00
CA ASN A 251 17.63 -0.51 11.21
C ASN A 251 16.88 0.64 11.91
N LEU A 252 16.68 0.52 13.23
CA LEU A 252 15.95 1.52 14.02
C LEU A 252 16.75 2.81 14.28
N SER A 253 18.08 2.74 14.15
CA SER A 253 18.97 3.90 14.28
C SER A 253 19.01 4.77 13.02
N GLY A 254 18.64 4.21 11.86
CA GLY A 254 18.73 4.88 10.56
C GLY A 254 20.05 4.65 9.81
N VAL A 255 20.94 3.80 10.33
CA VAL A 255 22.21 3.45 9.68
C VAL A 255 21.96 2.52 8.48
N ASN A 256 21.12 1.51 8.65
CA ASN A 256 20.82 0.50 7.62
C ASN A 256 19.38 0.65 7.12
N LYS A 257 19.17 1.70 6.30
CA LYS A 257 17.89 1.96 5.62
C LYS A 257 17.62 0.94 4.51
N ILE A 258 16.35 0.76 4.19
CA ILE A 258 15.86 -0.11 3.12
C ILE A 258 15.48 0.77 1.92
N PRO A 259 16.00 0.51 0.71
CA PRO A 259 15.63 1.27 -0.47
C PRO A 259 14.17 1.00 -0.84
N ARG A 260 13.44 2.06 -1.15
CA ARG A 260 12.02 2.02 -1.52
C ARG A 260 11.73 3.08 -2.57
N ILE A 261 10.87 2.73 -3.54
CA ILE A 261 10.18 3.72 -4.37
C ILE A 261 8.73 3.79 -3.90
N CYS A 262 8.18 4.98 -3.75
CA CYS A 262 6.77 5.21 -3.39
C CYS A 262 6.09 6.06 -4.46
N ILE A 263 5.20 5.43 -5.24
CA ILE A 263 4.42 6.09 -6.28
C ILE A 263 3.09 6.54 -5.68
N ARG A 264 2.77 7.84 -5.72
CA ARG A 264 1.62 8.42 -5.03
C ARG A 264 0.65 9.08 -6.00
N LEU A 265 -0.65 8.91 -5.74
CA LEU A 265 -1.70 9.61 -6.48
C LEU A 265 -2.01 10.94 -5.81
N LYS A 266 -1.57 12.07 -6.38
CA LYS A 266 -1.74 13.38 -5.75
C LYS A 266 -2.79 14.24 -6.43
N TYR A 267 -3.61 14.91 -5.63
CA TYR A 267 -4.45 15.99 -6.13
C TYR A 267 -3.68 17.31 -6.12
N LEU A 268 -3.63 17.98 -7.27
CA LEU A 268 -3.14 19.35 -7.38
C LEU A 268 -4.34 20.31 -7.43
N GLU A 269 -4.32 21.31 -6.55
CA GLU A 269 -5.32 22.37 -6.57
C GLU A 269 -5.06 23.31 -7.76
N ASN A 270 -6.10 23.57 -8.56
CA ASN A 270 -5.99 24.50 -9.69
C ASN A 270 -5.96 25.94 -9.16
N GLU A 271 -4.87 26.67 -9.39
CA GLU A 271 -4.76 28.11 -9.03
C GLU A 271 -5.75 29.02 -9.81
N PHE A 272 -6.27 28.55 -10.95
CA PHE A 272 -7.12 29.34 -11.85
C PHE A 272 -8.48 29.74 -11.25
N ASP A 273 -9.00 28.99 -10.27
CA ASP A 273 -10.33 29.28 -9.68
C ASP A 273 -10.31 30.47 -8.69
N ALA A 274 -9.13 30.92 -8.25
CA ALA A 274 -9.04 32.01 -7.28
C ALA A 274 -9.28 33.40 -7.88
N GLN A 275 -9.01 33.60 -9.18
CA GLN A 275 -9.19 34.90 -9.84
C GLN A 275 -10.66 35.20 -10.18
N GLU A 276 -11.46 34.19 -10.55
CA GLU A 276 -12.89 34.39 -10.86
C GLU A 276 -13.75 34.75 -9.63
N ILE A 277 -13.25 34.51 -8.42
CA ILE A 277 -13.94 34.86 -7.17
C ILE A 277 -13.83 36.37 -6.88
N SER A 278 -12.83 37.06 -7.43
CA SER A 278 -12.59 38.48 -7.14
C SER A 278 -13.51 39.47 -7.88
N ASP A 279 -14.24 39.02 -8.89
CA ASP A 279 -15.12 39.84 -9.74
C ASP A 279 -16.63 39.68 -9.44
N LEU A 280 -16.99 38.96 -8.38
CA LEU A 280 -18.40 38.79 -7.99
C LEU A 280 -18.90 39.99 -7.17
N PRO A 281 -20.00 40.66 -7.57
CA PRO A 281 -20.57 41.77 -6.82
C PRO A 281 -21.07 41.29 -5.47
N ASP A 282 -20.75 42.05 -4.42
CA ASP A 282 -21.09 41.81 -3.02
C ASP A 282 -22.46 41.13 -2.83
N GLY A 283 -22.45 39.88 -2.34
CA GLY A 283 -23.64 39.22 -1.79
C GLY A 283 -24.07 37.90 -2.44
N GLY A 284 -23.35 37.40 -3.46
CA GLY A 284 -23.52 36.01 -3.89
C GLY A 284 -22.74 35.08 -2.97
N ALA A 285 -23.42 34.27 -2.14
CA ALA A 285 -22.79 33.12 -1.51
C ALA A 285 -22.37 32.15 -2.63
N GLY A 286 -21.17 32.35 -3.18
CA GLY A 286 -20.56 31.44 -4.14
C GLY A 286 -20.59 30.04 -3.54
N LEU A 287 -21.06 29.06 -4.31
CA LEU A 287 -20.93 27.66 -3.93
C LEU A 287 -19.44 27.39 -3.69
N TYR A 288 -19.03 27.37 -2.43
CA TYR A 288 -17.76 26.82 -2.01
C TYR A 288 -17.78 25.33 -2.37
N VAL A 289 -17.41 24.99 -3.60
CA VAL A 289 -17.01 23.63 -3.93
C VAL A 289 -15.68 23.42 -3.21
N ASP A 290 -15.79 22.92 -1.99
CA ASP A 290 -14.70 22.66 -1.07
C ASP A 290 -13.59 21.84 -1.76
N THR A 291 -12.34 22.29 -1.64
CA THR A 291 -11.13 21.66 -2.19
C THR A 291 -11.07 20.17 -1.81
N GLU A 292 -11.55 19.80 -0.61
CA GLU A 292 -11.64 18.40 -0.18
C GLU A 292 -12.60 17.58 -1.06
N SER A 293 -13.72 18.18 -1.47
CA SER A 293 -14.68 17.53 -2.36
C SER A 293 -14.12 17.34 -3.77
N LYS A 294 -13.37 18.32 -4.29
CA LYS A 294 -12.67 18.21 -5.59
C LYS A 294 -11.62 17.09 -5.54
N LYS A 295 -10.75 17.11 -4.53
CA LYS A 295 -9.76 16.05 -4.26
C LYS A 295 -10.40 14.68 -4.24
N ASN A 296 -11.47 14.52 -3.47
CA ASN A 296 -12.16 13.24 -3.33
C ASN A 296 -12.72 12.74 -4.68
N ARG A 297 -13.31 13.62 -5.51
CA ARG A 297 -13.78 13.25 -6.85
C ARG A 297 -12.65 12.84 -7.79
N VAL A 298 -11.56 13.61 -7.84
CA VAL A 298 -10.39 13.29 -8.67
C VAL A 298 -9.81 11.93 -8.29
N LEU A 299 -9.55 11.69 -7.01
CA LEU A 299 -9.01 10.41 -6.54
C LEU A 299 -10.00 9.26 -6.78
N GLN A 300 -11.30 9.46 -6.58
CA GLN A 300 -12.32 8.44 -6.85
C GLN A 300 -12.38 8.04 -8.33
N THR A 301 -12.26 9.00 -9.24
CA THR A 301 -12.27 8.72 -10.68
C THR A 301 -10.99 8.00 -11.11
N ALA A 302 -9.83 8.39 -10.60
CA ALA A 302 -8.55 7.70 -10.83
C ALA A 302 -8.56 6.26 -10.30
N VAL A 303 -9.03 6.06 -9.06
CA VAL A 303 -9.20 4.73 -8.44
C VAL A 303 -10.17 3.87 -9.23
N SER A 304 -11.28 4.44 -9.71
CA SER A 304 -12.25 3.72 -10.53
C SER A 304 -11.67 3.28 -11.87
N ASP A 305 -10.87 4.14 -12.52
CA ASP A 305 -10.18 3.80 -13.76
C ASP A 305 -9.22 2.62 -13.57
N ILE A 306 -8.36 2.69 -12.54
CA ILE A 306 -7.44 1.58 -12.20
C ILE A 306 -8.22 0.29 -11.93
N LYS A 307 -9.31 0.33 -11.15
CA LYS A 307 -10.18 -0.85 -10.89
C LYS A 307 -10.75 -1.44 -12.17
N ASN A 308 -11.27 -0.60 -13.06
CA ASN A 308 -11.86 -1.04 -14.32
C ASN A 308 -10.80 -1.69 -15.22
N LYS A 309 -9.60 -1.11 -15.28
CA LYS A 309 -8.47 -1.70 -16.02
C LYS A 309 -8.05 -3.03 -15.42
N LEU A 310 -7.79 -3.12 -14.11
CA LEU A 310 -7.47 -4.38 -13.43
C LEU A 310 -8.51 -5.47 -13.71
N THR A 311 -9.79 -5.12 -13.67
CA THR A 311 -10.89 -6.04 -14.00
C THR A 311 -10.81 -6.55 -15.43
N SER A 312 -10.45 -5.69 -16.39
CA SER A 312 -10.25 -6.07 -17.80
C SER A 312 -9.05 -7.01 -18.01
N TYR A 313 -8.06 -6.96 -17.10
CA TYR A 313 -6.94 -7.90 -17.05
C TYR A 313 -7.22 -9.14 -16.18
N HIS A 314 -8.49 -9.38 -15.80
CA HIS A 314 -8.91 -10.50 -14.96
C HIS A 314 -8.37 -10.48 -13.52
N TYR A 315 -8.00 -9.32 -12.98
CA TYR A 315 -7.72 -9.14 -11.56
C TYR A 315 -8.97 -8.63 -10.84
N ARG A 316 -9.55 -9.44 -9.95
CA ARG A 316 -10.74 -9.07 -9.18
C ARG A 316 -10.50 -9.16 -7.69
N THR A 317 -11.18 -8.32 -6.92
CA THR A 317 -11.13 -8.33 -5.45
C THR A 317 -11.46 -9.71 -4.87
N GLU A 318 -12.37 -10.45 -5.51
CA GLU A 318 -12.75 -11.80 -5.08
C GLU A 318 -11.57 -12.79 -5.12
N ASP A 319 -10.60 -12.57 -6.02
CA ASP A 319 -9.43 -13.42 -6.20
C ASP A 319 -8.35 -13.19 -5.12
N LEU A 320 -8.50 -12.14 -4.29
CA LEU A 320 -7.61 -11.87 -3.15
C LEU A 320 -7.89 -12.77 -1.94
N PHE A 321 -8.99 -13.52 -1.94
CA PHE A 321 -9.50 -14.26 -0.79
C PHE A 321 -9.60 -15.75 -1.09
N PRO A 322 -8.57 -16.55 -0.77
CA PRO A 322 -8.56 -17.95 -1.18
C PRO A 322 -9.06 -18.90 -0.07
N ASP A 323 -9.43 -18.38 1.10
CA ASP A 323 -10.18 -19.17 2.06
C ASP A 323 -11.68 -19.11 1.79
N PHE A 324 -12.34 -20.22 2.11
CA PHE A 324 -13.75 -20.42 1.86
C PHE A 324 -14.64 -19.43 2.62
N TYR A 325 -14.30 -19.06 3.85
CA TYR A 325 -15.14 -18.18 4.68
C TYR A 325 -15.09 -16.74 4.20
N MET A 326 -13.92 -16.20 3.85
CA MET A 326 -13.82 -14.85 3.27
C MET A 326 -14.39 -14.82 1.86
N TYR A 327 -14.19 -15.86 1.04
CA TYR A 327 -14.86 -15.94 -0.25
C TYR A 327 -16.38 -15.90 -0.10
N LEU A 328 -16.95 -16.67 0.84
CA LEU A 328 -18.38 -16.62 1.15
C LEU A 328 -18.82 -15.27 1.71
N SER A 329 -18.00 -14.59 2.53
CA SER A 329 -18.36 -13.28 3.06
C SER A 329 -18.42 -12.22 1.95
N VAL A 330 -17.48 -12.25 1.01
CA VAL A 330 -17.47 -11.41 -0.19
C VAL A 330 -18.68 -11.69 -1.08
N LEU A 331 -18.96 -12.98 -1.37
CA LEU A 331 -20.15 -13.35 -2.14
C LEU A 331 -21.44 -12.89 -1.45
N LYS A 332 -21.57 -13.11 -0.14
CA LYS A 332 -22.73 -12.66 0.64
C LYS A 332 -22.89 -11.15 0.54
N SER A 333 -21.81 -10.39 0.71
CA SER A 333 -21.84 -8.93 0.59
C SER A 333 -22.22 -8.46 -0.83
N LYS A 334 -21.82 -9.20 -1.87
CA LYS A 334 -22.10 -8.86 -3.27
C LYS A 334 -23.57 -9.08 -3.64
N TYR A 335 -24.19 -10.11 -3.09
CA TYR A 335 -25.54 -10.54 -3.45
C TYR A 335 -26.59 -10.32 -2.35
N SER A 336 -26.26 -9.65 -1.25
CA SER A 336 -27.23 -9.31 -0.22
C SER A 336 -28.07 -8.10 -0.63
N ASP A 337 -29.40 -8.24 -0.63
CA ASP A 337 -30.38 -7.16 -0.90
C ASP A 337 -30.43 -6.06 0.18
N ILE A 338 -29.52 -6.09 1.16
CA ILE A 338 -29.47 -5.12 2.25
C ILE A 338 -28.65 -3.91 1.77
N GLY A 339 -29.36 -2.86 1.34
CA GLY A 339 -28.76 -1.58 0.98
C GLY A 339 -27.93 -1.02 2.13
N ASN A 340 -26.65 -0.73 1.85
CA ASN A 340 -25.77 0.17 2.60
C ASN A 340 -25.86 0.09 4.14
N THR A 341 -25.94 -1.10 4.73
CA THR A 341 -25.43 -1.28 6.09
C THR A 341 -23.91 -1.17 6.05
N LYS A 342 -23.36 -0.24 6.85
CA LYS A 342 -21.93 0.11 7.00
C LYS A 342 -20.97 -0.91 6.38
N LYS A 343 -20.20 -0.45 5.39
CA LYS A 343 -19.08 -1.17 4.78
C LYS A 343 -17.99 -1.40 5.82
N GLU A 344 -18.19 -2.31 6.77
CA GLU A 344 -17.09 -2.86 7.54
C GLU A 344 -16.37 -3.85 6.64
N LYS A 345 -15.41 -3.31 5.89
CA LYS A 345 -14.39 -4.12 5.26
C LYS A 345 -13.63 -4.77 6.42
N TRP A 346 -13.38 -6.07 6.38
CA TRP A 346 -12.76 -6.84 7.49
C TRP A 346 -11.36 -6.34 7.94
N TYR A 347 -10.74 -5.41 7.21
CA TYR A 347 -9.51 -4.70 7.57
C TYR A 347 -9.73 -3.33 8.25
N GLN A 348 -10.98 -2.89 8.36
CA GLN A 348 -11.43 -1.84 9.25
C GLN A 348 -12.07 -2.55 10.44
N VAL A 349 -11.46 -2.39 11.60
CA VAL A 349 -12.08 -2.83 12.85
C VAL A 349 -13.35 -2.01 13.01
N SER A 350 -14.46 -2.69 13.22
CA SER A 350 -15.82 -2.17 13.39
C SER A 350 -15.90 -0.98 14.37
N ASP A 351 -16.82 -0.06 14.08
CA ASP A 351 -17.13 1.18 14.86
C ASP A 351 -17.38 1.00 16.36
#